data_AF-A0A972SY63-F1
#
_entry.id   AF-A0A972SY63-F1
#
_cell.length_a   1.000
_cell.length_b   1.000
_cell.length_c   1.000
_cell.angle_alpha   90.00
_cell.angle_beta   90.00
_cell.angle_gamma   90.00
#
_symmetry.space_group_name_H-M   'P 1'
#
loop_
_entity.id
_entity.type
_entity.pdbx_description
1 polymer ?
#
loop_
_entity_poly.entity_id
_entity_poly.type
_entity_poly.pdbx_seq_one_letter_code
_entity_poly.pdbx_strand_id
1 'polypeptide(L)'
;MIDINDAMWRVADVVARELVERDCDPNEVQKAFVYLRTHKDGERFFRFLNMLVQHGRFLVRSSRTLDYYKVMLEVCRRHLTGYRSDAAAMQQVLGWAVRLMRFYIAQQVHEIHEAPMPRRQPPQQRQQRRRR
;
A
#
# COMPACT_ATOMS: atom_id res chain seq x y z
N MET A 1 18.54 16.66 -0.10
CA MET A 1 17.61 15.59 -0.53
C MET A 1 18.49 14.62 -1.29
N ILE A 2 18.71 13.39 -0.81
CA ILE A 2 19.55 12.43 -1.55
C ILE A 2 18.65 11.86 -2.65
N ASP A 3 19.06 12.04 -3.89
CA ASP A 3 18.31 11.55 -5.06
C ASP A 3 18.29 10.02 -5.07
N ILE A 4 17.09 9.47 -5.25
CA ILE A 4 16.92 8.03 -5.47
C ILE A 4 17.45 7.69 -6.86
N ASN A 5 18.28 6.64 -6.98
CA ASN A 5 18.71 6.19 -8.29
C ASN A 5 17.63 5.34 -8.99
N ASP A 6 17.78 5.13 -10.30
CA ASP A 6 16.79 4.39 -11.10
C ASP A 6 16.52 2.97 -10.60
N ALA A 7 17.54 2.28 -10.08
CA ALA A 7 17.37 0.91 -9.58
C ALA A 7 16.52 0.89 -8.31
N MET A 8 16.82 1.78 -7.35
CA MET A 8 16.05 1.93 -6.11
C MET A 8 14.62 2.41 -6.39
N TRP A 9 14.44 3.28 -7.38
CA TRP A 9 13.12 3.70 -7.83
C TRP A 9 12.35 2.49 -8.38
N ARG A 10 12.88 1.73 -9.34
CA ARG A 10 12.18 0.52 -9.82
C ARG A 10 11.77 -0.44 -8.70
N VAL A 11 12.61 -0.63 -7.69
CA VAL A 11 12.25 -1.44 -6.52
C VAL A 11 11.11 -0.81 -5.73
N ALA A 12 11.14 0.50 -5.49
CA ALA A 12 10.07 1.22 -4.80
C ALA A 12 8.74 1.18 -5.58
N ASP A 13 8.75 1.25 -6.92
CA ASP A 13 7.58 1.09 -7.81
C ASP A 13 6.93 -0.26 -7.59
N VAL A 14 7.72 -1.33 -7.75
CA VAL A 14 7.25 -2.70 -7.66
C VAL A 14 6.72 -3.01 -6.26
N VAL A 15 7.43 -2.57 -5.21
CA VAL A 15 6.97 -2.73 -3.82
C VAL A 15 5.65 -2.00 -3.61
N ALA A 16 5.51 -0.76 -4.07
CA ALA A 16 4.29 0.02 -3.89
C ALA A 16 3.10 -0.60 -4.63
N ARG A 17 3.29 -1.00 -5.90
CA ARG A 17 2.24 -1.66 -6.69
C ARG A 17 1.77 -2.95 -6.03
N GLU A 18 2.71 -3.82 -5.65
CA GLU A 18 2.35 -5.12 -5.05
C GLU A 18 1.63 -4.94 -3.69
N LEU A 19 2.02 -3.93 -2.89
CA LEU A 19 1.32 -3.62 -1.64
C LEU A 19 -0.10 -3.08 -1.89
N VAL A 20 -0.29 -2.22 -2.89
CA VAL A 20 -1.62 -1.68 -3.25
C VAL A 20 -2.52 -2.76 -3.84
N GLU A 21 -2.01 -3.59 -4.75
CA GLU A 21 -2.75 -4.70 -5.36
C GLU A 21 -3.25 -5.71 -4.31
N ARG A 22 -2.52 -5.86 -3.21
CA ARG A 22 -2.88 -6.72 -2.08
C ARG A 22 -3.65 -6.00 -0.97
N ASP A 23 -4.21 -4.82 -1.26
CA ASP A 23 -5.02 -4.01 -0.34
C ASP A 23 -4.31 -3.69 0.98
N CYS A 24 -2.97 -3.57 0.96
CA CYS A 24 -2.20 -3.26 2.17
C CYS A 24 -2.35 -1.78 2.54
N ASP A 25 -2.70 -1.50 3.80
CA ASP A 25 -2.90 -0.13 4.27
C ASP A 25 -1.56 0.65 4.29
N PRO A 26 -1.44 1.76 3.53
CA PRO A 26 -0.23 2.58 3.51
C PRO A 26 0.15 3.15 4.88
N ASN A 27 -0.78 3.26 5.82
CA ASN A 27 -0.48 3.70 7.19
C ASN A 27 0.28 2.64 7.99
N GLU A 28 0.00 1.35 7.77
CA GLU A 28 0.76 0.27 8.42
C GLU A 28 2.19 0.18 7.85
N VAL A 29 2.33 0.36 6.53
CA VAL A 29 3.65 0.44 5.89
C VAL A 29 4.43 1.68 6.36
N GLN A 30 3.76 2.82 6.54
CA GLN A 30 4.35 4.04 7.10
C GLN A 30 4.89 3.81 8.52
N LYS A 31 4.19 3.05 9.38
CA LYS A 31 4.68 2.71 10.73
C LYS A 31 5.95 1.85 10.66
N ALA A 32 5.97 0.87 9.75
CA ALA A 32 7.15 0.04 9.53
C ALA A 32 8.35 0.86 9.00
N PHE A 33 8.10 1.80 8.08
CA PHE A 33 9.12 2.75 7.63
C PHE A 33 9.66 3.62 8.79
N VAL A 34 8.79 4.13 9.66
CA VAL A 34 9.22 4.90 10.84
C VAL A 34 10.12 4.04 11.74
N TYR A 35 9.78 2.76 11.96
CA TYR A 35 10.63 1.84 12.71
C TYR A 35 12.02 1.71 12.09
N LEU A 36 12.10 1.48 10.78
CA LEU A 36 13.37 1.38 10.04
C LEU A 36 14.18 2.68 10.14
N ARG A 37 13.52 3.84 10.04
CA ARG A 37 14.16 5.16 10.14
C ARG A 37 14.75 5.42 11.52
N THR A 38 14.06 4.99 12.58
CA THR A 38 14.51 5.14 13.97
C THR A 38 15.69 4.24 14.28
N HIS A 39 15.66 2.98 13.84
CA HIS A 39 16.67 1.99 14.23
C HIS A 39 17.87 1.92 13.26
N LYS A 40 17.70 2.36 12.01
CA LYS A 40 18.75 2.39 10.97
C LYS A 40 19.45 1.04 10.77
N ASP A 41 18.68 -0.04 10.88
CA ASP A 41 19.17 -1.41 10.80
C ASP A 41 18.16 -2.28 10.03
N GLY A 42 18.58 -2.77 8.86
CA GLY A 42 17.75 -3.59 7.97
C GLY A 42 17.49 -5.00 8.53
N GLU A 43 18.46 -5.61 9.20
CA GLU A 43 18.31 -6.88 9.91
C GLU A 43 17.24 -6.78 11.00
N ARG A 44 17.36 -5.74 11.84
CA ARG A 44 16.41 -5.46 12.91
C ARG A 44 15.02 -5.14 12.38
N PHE A 45 14.92 -4.46 11.24
CA PHE A 45 13.65 -4.23 10.55
C PHE A 45 12.97 -5.54 10.15
N PHE A 46 13.69 -6.48 9.52
CA PHE A 46 13.09 -7.78 9.17
C PHE A 46 12.69 -8.60 10.39
N ARG A 47 13.48 -8.56 11.48
CA ARG A 47 13.10 -9.18 12.76
C ARG A 47 11.84 -8.55 13.33
N PHE A 48 11.71 -7.23 13.25
CA PHE A 48 10.52 -6.50 13.68
C PHE A 48 9.28 -6.92 12.87
N LEU A 49 9.37 -6.96 11.53
CA LEU A 49 8.28 -7.43 10.68
C LEU A 49 7.88 -8.88 11.01
N ASN A 50 8.85 -9.75 11.24
CA ASN A 50 8.58 -11.14 11.62
C ASN A 50 7.89 -11.23 12.99
N MET A 51 8.30 -10.40 13.96
CA MET A 51 7.66 -10.30 15.27
C MET A 51 6.21 -9.79 15.17
N LEU A 52 5.94 -8.81 14.29
CA LEU A 52 4.57 -8.37 14.02
C LEU A 52 3.70 -9.49 13.45
N VAL A 53 4.23 -10.34 12.58
CA VAL A 53 3.48 -11.48 12.04
C VAL A 53 3.24 -12.56 13.09
N GLN A 54 4.24 -12.85 13.93
CA GLN A 54 4.16 -13.93 14.92
C GLN A 54 3.31 -13.56 16.14
N HIS A 55 3.47 -12.33 16.65
CA HIS A 55 2.85 -11.87 17.89
C HIS A 55 1.76 -10.84 17.67
N GLY A 56 1.57 -10.36 16.44
CA GLY A 56 0.59 -9.32 16.11
C GLY A 56 -0.82 -9.68 16.50
N ARG A 57 -1.19 -10.98 16.51
CA ARG A 57 -2.52 -11.45 16.95
C ARG A 57 -2.89 -10.99 18.37
N PHE A 58 -1.90 -10.77 19.24
CA PHE A 58 -2.11 -10.27 20.60
C PHE A 58 -2.10 -8.74 20.70
N LEU A 59 -1.58 -8.06 19.66
CA LEU A 59 -1.40 -6.61 19.62
C LEU A 59 -2.47 -5.89 18.79
N VAL A 60 -3.12 -6.60 17.85
CA VAL A 60 -4.08 -6.01 16.92
C VAL A 60 -5.51 -6.30 17.37
N ARG A 61 -6.38 -5.29 17.21
CA ARG A 61 -7.82 -5.41 17.49
C ARG A 61 -8.62 -6.00 16.32
N SER A 62 -7.98 -6.22 15.18
CA SER A 62 -8.61 -6.71 13.95
C SER A 62 -7.72 -7.73 13.24
N SER A 63 -8.33 -8.81 12.79
CA SER A 63 -7.69 -9.84 11.95
C SER A 63 -7.08 -9.24 10.68
N ARG A 64 -7.67 -8.17 10.14
CA ARG A 64 -7.23 -7.50 8.91
C ARG A 64 -5.83 -6.88 9.06
N THR A 65 -5.50 -6.35 10.23
CA THR A 65 -4.16 -5.78 10.48
C THR A 65 -3.07 -6.84 10.46
N LEU A 66 -3.37 -8.06 10.93
CA LEU A 66 -2.41 -9.17 10.88
C LEU A 66 -2.10 -9.58 9.42
N ASP A 67 -3.10 -9.55 8.55
CA ASP A 67 -2.90 -9.89 7.13
C ASP A 67 -2.04 -8.84 6.43
N TYR A 68 -2.20 -7.55 6.75
CA TYR A 68 -1.27 -6.51 6.27
C TYR A 68 0.17 -6.77 6.68
N TYR A 69 0.42 -7.22 7.92
CA TYR A 69 1.77 -7.54 8.37
C TYR A 69 2.37 -8.73 7.62
N LYS A 70 1.57 -9.75 7.29
CA LYS A 70 2.02 -10.89 6.47
C LYS A 70 2.39 -10.44 5.06
N VAL A 71 1.50 -9.67 4.42
CA VAL A 71 1.73 -9.10 3.08
C VAL A 71 2.99 -8.26 3.07
N MET A 72 3.12 -7.33 4.03
CA MET A 72 4.28 -6.47 4.16
C MET A 72 5.58 -7.27 4.36
N LEU A 73 5.59 -8.27 5.24
CA LEU A 73 6.77 -9.11 5.43
C LEU A 73 7.18 -9.86 4.16
N GLU A 74 6.20 -10.41 3.43
CA GLU A 74 6.42 -11.14 2.19
C GLU A 74 7.02 -10.23 1.10
N VAL A 75 6.38 -9.09 0.84
CA VAL A 75 6.82 -8.12 -0.18
C VAL A 75 8.20 -7.56 0.18
N CYS A 76 8.41 -7.17 1.44
CA CYS A 76 9.72 -6.68 1.89
C CYS A 76 10.80 -7.76 1.77
N ARG A 77 10.51 -9.03 2.08
CA ARG A 77 11.50 -10.12 1.91
C ARG A 77 11.85 -10.34 0.45
N ARG A 78 10.86 -10.28 -0.45
CA ARG A 78 11.09 -10.48 -1.88
C ARG A 78 11.97 -9.38 -2.49
N HIS A 79 11.68 -8.12 -2.17
CA HIS A 79 12.28 -6.99 -2.88
C HIS A 79 13.37 -6.24 -2.11
N LEU A 80 13.36 -6.30 -0.77
CA LEU A 80 14.28 -5.51 0.07
C LEU A 80 15.42 -6.32 0.68
N THR A 81 15.50 -7.64 0.44
CA THR A 81 16.58 -8.49 0.99
C THR A 81 17.97 -8.03 0.53
N GLY A 82 18.11 -7.54 -0.70
CA GLY A 82 19.38 -6.97 -1.21
C GLY A 82 19.86 -5.72 -0.47
N TYR A 83 18.96 -5.03 0.25
CA TYR A 83 19.28 -3.81 1.02
C TYR A 83 19.49 -4.09 2.51
N ARG A 84 19.48 -5.36 2.95
CA ARG A 84 19.55 -5.77 4.36
C ARG A 84 20.77 -5.18 5.09
N SER A 85 21.90 -5.08 4.40
CA SER A 85 23.15 -4.49 4.92
C SER A 85 23.26 -2.98 4.70
N ASP A 86 22.36 -2.38 3.91
CA ASP A 86 22.30 -0.94 3.64
C ASP A 86 20.95 -0.37 4.06
N ALA A 87 20.84 -0.07 5.35
CA ALA A 87 19.62 0.48 5.93
C ALA A 87 19.26 1.86 5.36
N ALA A 88 20.25 2.65 4.91
CA ALA A 88 20.00 3.97 4.34
C ALA A 88 19.32 3.85 2.97
N ALA A 89 19.83 2.95 2.11
CA ALA A 89 19.19 2.65 0.84
C ALA A 89 17.80 2.01 1.04
N MET A 90 17.67 1.08 1.99
CA MET A 90 16.36 0.50 2.34
C MET A 90 15.35 1.57 2.77
N GLN A 91 15.78 2.56 3.56
CA GLN A 91 14.93 3.68 3.98
C GLN A 91 14.45 4.52 2.79
N GLN A 92 15.33 4.79 1.83
CA GLN A 92 14.94 5.54 0.64
C GLN A 92 13.91 4.76 -0.18
N VAL A 93 14.17 3.49 -0.47
CA VAL A 93 13.25 2.63 -1.22
C VAL A 93 11.88 2.57 -0.54
N LEU A 94 11.84 2.24 0.75
CA LEU A 94 10.58 2.10 1.48
C LEU A 94 9.86 3.45 1.67
N GLY A 95 10.62 4.53 1.87
CA GLY A 95 10.06 5.88 1.96
C GLY A 95 9.41 6.35 0.66
N TRP A 96 9.99 6.01 -0.50
CA TRP A 96 9.36 6.25 -1.80
C TRP A 96 8.16 5.34 -2.02
N ALA A 97 8.27 4.05 -1.68
CA ALA A 97 7.18 3.10 -1.81
C ALA A 97 5.90 3.59 -1.10
N VAL A 98 6.00 4.11 0.13
CA VAL A 98 4.84 4.66 0.85
C VAL A 98 4.19 5.86 0.12
N ARG A 99 4.99 6.73 -0.51
CA ARG A 99 4.46 7.86 -1.30
C ARG A 99 3.75 7.37 -2.55
N LEU A 100 4.32 6.38 -3.23
CA LEU A 100 3.76 5.79 -4.45
C LEU A 100 2.48 5.01 -4.16
N MET A 101 2.40 4.28 -3.04
CA MET A 101 1.16 3.63 -2.63
C MET A 101 0.01 4.65 -2.55
N ARG A 102 0.24 5.80 -1.88
CA ARG A 102 -0.77 6.87 -1.78
C ARG A 102 -1.12 7.44 -3.14
N PHE A 103 -0.13 7.60 -4.02
CA PHE A 103 -0.34 8.06 -5.38
C PHE A 103 -1.22 7.10 -6.18
N TYR A 104 -0.92 5.80 -6.21
CA TYR A 104 -1.72 4.81 -6.94
C TYR A 104 -3.13 4.66 -6.38
N ILE A 105 -3.28 4.68 -5.05
CA ILE A 105 -4.61 4.64 -4.43
C ILE A 105 -5.43 5.88 -4.85
N ALA A 106 -4.82 7.06 -4.84
CA ALA A 106 -5.48 8.29 -5.30
C ALA A 106 -5.85 8.24 -6.79
N GLN A 107 -4.97 7.68 -7.63
CA GLN A 107 -5.24 7.49 -9.07
C GLN A 107 -6.42 6.54 -9.30
N GLN A 108 -6.48 5.40 -8.61
CA GLN A 108 -7.61 4.47 -8.73
C GLN A 108 -8.94 5.13 -8.33
N VAL A 109 -8.94 5.94 -7.28
CA VAL A 109 -10.13 6.70 -6.86
C VAL A 109 -10.53 7.72 -7.95
N HIS A 110 -9.57 8.37 -8.59
CA HIS A 110 -9.84 9.32 -9.66
C HIS A 110 -10.44 8.66 -10.90
N GLU A 111 -9.89 7.52 -11.34
CA GLU A 111 -10.41 6.74 -12.47
C GLU A 111 -11.86 6.26 -12.25
N ILE A 112 -12.20 5.86 -11.02
CA ILE A 112 -13.57 5.48 -10.65
C ILE A 112 -14.53 6.67 -10.77
N HIS A 113 -14.07 7.88 -10.41
CA HIS A 113 -14.87 9.10 -10.49
C HIS A 113 -15.05 9.64 -11.92
N GLU A 114 -14.12 9.39 -12.83
CA GLU A 114 -14.20 9.83 -14.23
C GLU A 114 -14.96 8.84 -15.15
N ALA A 115 -15.23 7.60 -14.69
CA ALA A 115 -16.03 6.66 -15.46
C ALA A 115 -17.43 7.26 -15.76
N PRO A 116 -17.87 7.30 -17.03
CA PRO A 116 -19.13 7.92 -17.39
C PRO A 116 -20.27 7.17 -16.72
N MET A 117 -20.95 7.85 -15.79
CA MET A 117 -22.16 7.32 -15.18
C MET A 117 -23.17 6.96 -16.29
N PRO A 118 -23.77 5.76 -16.28
CA PRO A 118 -24.84 5.45 -17.21
C PRO A 118 -25.95 6.48 -17.00
N ARG A 119 -26.22 7.29 -18.03
CA ARG A 119 -27.29 8.29 -18.00
C ARG A 119 -28.58 7.57 -17.59
N ARG A 120 -29.08 7.85 -16.38
CA ARG A 120 -30.42 7.43 -15.97
C ARG A 120 -31.38 8.02 -17.00
N GLN A 121 -31.94 7.16 -17.85
CA GLN A 121 -33.02 7.59 -18.75
C GLN A 121 -34.16 8.12 -17.86
N PRO A 122 -34.71 9.31 -18.15
CA PRO A 122 -35.85 9.80 -17.40
C PRO A 122 -36.98 8.76 -17.51
N PRO A 123 -37.71 8.48 -16.42
CA PRO A 123 -38.84 7.56 -16.48
C PRO A 123 -39.84 8.11 -17.51
N GLN A 124 -40.06 7.37 -18.60
CA GLN A 124 -41.09 7.71 -19.58
C GLN A 124 -42.42 7.81 -18.83
N GLN A 125 -42.98 9.02 -18.80
CA GLN A 125 -44.30 9.26 -18.25
C GLN A 125 -45.27 8.33 -18.98
N ARG A 126 -45.75 7.33 -18.24
CA ARG A 126 -46.82 6.42 -18.66
C ARG A 126 -48.00 7.31 -19.00
N GLN A 127 -48.20 7.62 -20.28
CA GLN A 127 -49.34 8.40 -20.76
C GLN A 127 -50.59 7.74 -20.21
N GLN A 128 -51.22 8.42 -19.25
CA GLN A 128 -52.55 8.08 -18.77
C GLN A 128 -53.50 8.26 -19.95
N ARG A 129 -53.77 7.17 -20.67
CA ARG A 129 -55.01 7.05 -21.43
C ARG A 129 -56.14 6.84 -20.43
N ARG A 130 -56.60 7.96 -19.85
CA ARG A 130 -57.93 8.06 -19.25
C ARG A 130 -58.96 7.96 -20.38
N ARG A 131 -59.74 6.88 -20.32
CA ARG A 131 -61.17 6.76 -20.62
C ARG A 131 -61.79 7.75 -21.62
N ARG A 132 -62.39 7.21 -22.68
CA ARG A 132 -63.85 7.22 -22.86
C ARG A 132 -64.28 5.98 -23.63
#